data_AF-M8C7B4-F1
#
_entry.id   AF-M8C7B4-F1
#
_cell.length_a   1.000
_cell.length_b   1.000
_cell.length_c   1.000
_cell.angle_alpha   90.00
_cell.angle_beta   90.00
_cell.angle_gamma   90.00
#
_symmetry.space_group_name_H-M   'P 1'
#
loop_
_entity.id
_entity.type
_entity.pdbx_description
1 polymer ?
#
loop_
_entity_poly.entity_id
_entity_poly.type
_entity_poly.pdbx_seq_one_letter_code
_entity_poly.pdbx_strand_id
1 'polypeptide(L)' 'MKHVWGATWCLYGGPTAGPFSVRLTTLSAPKTLTARDVIPRNWAPKGTYSSRLNFEASL' A
#
# COMPACT_ATOMS: atom_id res chain seq x y z
N MET A 1 -1.08 0.79 10.26
CA MET A 1 -1.80 1.72 9.36
C MET A 1 -3.11 2.10 10.02
N LYS A 2 -3.41 3.38 10.11
CA LYS A 2 -4.68 3.92 10.60
C LYS A 2 -5.40 4.60 9.43
N HIS A 3 -6.65 4.23 9.20
CA HIS A 3 -7.49 4.86 8.19
C HIS A 3 -7.78 6.30 8.61
N VAL A 4 -7.67 7.24 7.66
CA VAL A 4 -7.92 8.67 7.91
C VAL A 4 -9.23 9.08 7.28
N TRP A 5 -9.34 8.97 5.95
CA TRP A 5 -10.55 9.26 5.16
C TRP A 5 -10.40 8.71 3.74
N GLY A 6 -11.51 8.37 3.07
CA GLY A 6 -11.48 7.86 1.68
C GLY A 6 -10.47 6.72 1.49
N ALA A 7 -9.61 6.81 0.48
CA ALA A 7 -8.49 5.90 0.24
C ALA A 7 -7.16 6.40 0.85
N THR A 8 -7.22 7.01 2.04
CA THR A 8 -6.05 7.55 2.75
C THR A 8 -5.80 6.81 4.05
N TRP A 9 -4.57 6.31 4.22
CA TRP A 9 -4.10 5.67 5.44
C TRP A 9 -2.79 6.29 5.89
N CYS A 10 -2.59 6.36 7.21
CA CYS A 10 -1.39 6.89 7.83
C CYS A 10 -0.67 5.82 8.65
N LEU A 11 0.66 5.78 8.58
CA LEU A 11 1.50 5.00 9.46
C LEU A 11 2.01 5.91 10.59
N TYR A 12 1.43 5.78 11.78
CA TYR A 12 1.87 6.49 12.98
C TYR A 12 2.99 5.71 13.65
N GLY A 13 4.24 6.15 13.46
CA GLY A 13 5.43 5.47 13.99
C GLY A 13 5.80 4.19 13.22
N GLY A 14 7.04 3.74 13.38
CA GLY A 14 7.60 2.59 12.66
C GLY A 14 8.90 2.95 11.92
N PRO A 15 9.43 2.01 11.11
CA PRO A 15 10.65 2.25 10.34
C PRO A 15 10.47 3.48 9.44
N THR A 16 11.39 4.43 9.50
CA THR A 16 11.41 5.61 8.64
C THR A 16 12.18 5.36 7.34
N ALA A 17 13.08 4.37 7.36
CA ALA A 17 13.86 3.93 6.22
C ALA A 17 13.16 2.75 5.53
N GLY A 18 12.79 2.95 4.27
CA GLY A 18 12.32 1.88 3.40
C GLY A 18 13.43 0.92 2.95
N PRO A 19 13.14 0.04 1.98
CA PRO A 19 11.91 0.00 1.20
C PRO A 19 10.67 -0.45 2.01
N PHE A 20 9.49 0.00 1.60
CA PHE A 20 8.23 -0.45 2.20
C PHE A 20 7.42 -1.30 1.22
N SER A 21 6.89 -2.40 1.76
CA SER A 21 5.87 -3.22 1.12
C SER A 21 4.47 -2.79 1.56
N VAL A 22 3.50 -2.82 0.66
CA VAL A 22 2.10 -2.47 0.93
C VAL A 22 1.21 -3.67 0.68
N ARG A 23 0.37 -4.04 1.65
CA ARG A 23 -0.67 -5.05 1.51
C ARG A 23 -2.04 -4.41 1.56
N LEU A 24 -2.86 -4.68 0.56
CA LEU A 24 -4.26 -4.27 0.48
C LEU A 24 -5.17 -5.48 0.67
N THR A 25 -6.27 -5.28 1.38
CA THR A 25 -7.33 -6.27 1.55
C THR A 25 -8.64 -5.64 1.10
N THR A 26 -9.37 -6.29 0.20
CA THR A 26 -10.67 -5.81 -0.26
C THR A 26 -11.75 -6.01 0.81
N LEU A 27 -12.69 -5.07 0.91
CA LEU A 27 -13.72 -5.07 1.95
C LEU A 27 -14.78 -6.16 1.74
N SER A 28 -15.33 -6.26 0.53
CA SER A 28 -16.51 -7.10 0.24
C SER A 28 -16.20 -8.60 0.11
N ALA A 29 -15.04 -8.92 -0.45
CA ALA A 29 -14.49 -10.26 -0.49
C ALA A 29 -13.08 -10.14 0.06
N PRO A 30 -12.67 -10.78 1.16
CA PRO A 30 -11.40 -10.52 1.86
C PRO A 30 -10.15 -11.04 1.10
N LYS A 31 -10.07 -10.79 -0.21
CA LYS A 31 -8.91 -11.02 -1.05
C LYS A 31 -7.79 -10.06 -0.64
N THR A 32 -6.56 -10.55 -0.69
CA THR A 32 -5.38 -9.76 -0.35
C THR A 32 -4.41 -9.68 -1.50
N LEU A 33 -3.71 -8.56 -1.61
CA LEU A 33 -2.69 -8.28 -2.61
C LEU A 33 -1.50 -7.62 -1.92
N THR A 34 -0.29 -8.13 -2.12
CA THR A 34 0.93 -7.57 -1.50
C THR A 34 1.91 -7.09 -2.56
N ALA A 35 2.08 -5.77 -2.66
CA ALA A 35 3.13 -5.15 -3.44
C ALA A 35 4.41 -5.05 -2.61
N ARG A 36 5.41 -5.88 -2.94
CA ARG A 36 6.69 -5.92 -2.23
C ARG A 36 7.58 -4.76 -2.66
N ASP A 37 8.21 -4.11 -1.69
CA ASP A 37 9.21 -3.04 -1.85
C ASP A 37 8.79 -1.93 -2.84
N VAL A 38 7.47 -1.67 -2.92
CA VAL A 38 6.87 -0.74 -3.89
C VAL A 38 7.23 0.71 -3.59
N ILE A 39 7.46 1.05 -2.31
CA ILE A 39 7.97 2.37 -1.92
C ILE A 39 9.48 2.23 -1.69
N PRO A 40 10.34 2.86 -2.51
CA PRO A 40 11.78 2.68 -2.45
C PRO A 40 12.40 3.39 -1.24
N ARG A 41 13.67 3.09 -0.95
CA ARG A 41 14.41 3.69 0.18
C ARG A 41 14.56 5.21 0.08
N ASN A 42 14.68 5.74 -1.13
CA ASN A 42 14.80 7.17 -1.44
C ASN A 42 13.45 7.82 -1.77
N TRP A 43 12.35 7.32 -1.18
CA TRP A 43 11.02 7.90 -1.39
C TRP A 43 10.97 9.37 -0.97
N ALA A 44 10.21 10.16 -1.71
CA ALA A 44 9.93 11.56 -1.40
C ALA A 44 8.43 11.76 -1.09
N PRO A 45 8.06 12.73 -0.24
CA PRO A 45 6.69 13.17 -0.08
C PRO A 45 6.07 13.56 -1.43
N LYS A 46 4.77 13.28 -1.60
CA LYS A 46 4.01 13.48 -2.86
C LYS A 46 4.50 12.62 -4.05
N GLY A 47 5.44 11.71 -3.85
CA GLY A 47 5.83 10.73 -4.86
C GLY A 47 4.74 9.70 -5.13
N THR A 48 4.62 9.25 -6.37
CA THR A 48 3.72 8.16 -6.78
C THR A 48 4.55 6.93 -7.12
N TYR A 49 4.22 5.80 -6.48
CA TYR A 49 4.90 4.52 -6.70
C TYR A 49 3.89 3.48 -7.17
N SER A 50 4.17 2.82 -8.29
CA SER A 50 3.23 1.92 -8.97
C SER A 50 3.67 0.47 -8.86
N SER A 51 2.70 -0.43 -8.60
CA SER A 51 2.91 -1.87 -8.71
C SER A 51 2.29 -2.40 -10.01
N ARG A 52 2.73 -3.57 -10.48
CA ARG A 52 2.12 -4.30 -11.61
C ARG A 52 1.05 -5.31 -11.17
N LEU A 53 0.63 -5.24 -9.91
CA LEU A 53 -0.32 -6.16 -9.31
C LEU A 53 -1.74 -5.58 -9.40
N ASN A 54 -2.73 -6.43 -9.60
CA ASN A 54 -4.14 -6.05 -9.57
C ASN A 54 -4.98 -7.18 -8.95
N PHE A 55 -6.17 -6.84 -8.46
CA PHE A 55 -7.15 -7.85 -8.09
C PHE A 55 -7.74 -8.45 -9.37
N GLU A 56 -7.80 -9.77 -9.43
CA GLU A 56 -8.53 -10.47 -10.49
C GLU A 56 -9.99 -10.00 -10.47
N ALA A 57 -10.51 -9.64 -11.64
CA ALA A 57 -11.94 -9.41 -11.81
C ALA A 57 -12.66 -10.71 -11.45
N SER A 58 -13.61 -10.64 -10.52
CA SER A 58 -14.60 -11.70 -10.38
C SER A 58 -15.43 -11.72 -11.67
N LEU A 59 -15.30 -12.79 -12.46
CA LEU A 59 -16.24 -13.13 -13.52
C LEU A 59 -17.66 -13.31 -12.94
#